data_AF-A0A3M1I3B6-F1
#
_entry.id   AF-A0A3M1I3B6-F1
#
_cell.length_a   1.000
_cell.length_b   1.000
_cell.length_c   1.000
_cell.angle_alpha   90.00
_cell.angle_beta   90.00
_cell.angle_gamma   90.00
#
_symmetry.space_group_name_H-M   'P 1'
#
loop_
_entity.id
_entity.type
_entity.pdbx_description
1 polymer ?
#
loop_
_entity_poly.entity_id
_entity_poly.type
_entity_poly.pdbx_seq_one_letter_code
_entity_poly.pdbx_strand_id
1 'polypeptide(L)'
;EYKEHFNLSENSILEKYVINFQYILIHLTPERIAKVKLSLMPKAFLKILTIPELDLPTLSEYLQDISELFFMDDGTKFLYSLFVYIYGTTELQPEEVGKVVKQIAKGKEDIAMTTAERLVQQGLEQGLEQGLEQGLEQGLQQGLQQGLQQGEYKKAIETARRMKADGFDVATILRITGLAEKDLKENGIL
;
A
#
# COMPACT_ATOMS: atom_id res chain seq x y z
N GLU A 1 1.80 27.44 16.59
CA GLU A 1 2.39 27.66 15.24
C GLU A 1 3.24 26.46 14.83
N TYR A 2 3.34 26.10 13.55
CA TYR A 2 4.08 24.87 13.14
C TYR A 2 5.54 24.86 13.62
N LYS A 3 6.16 26.04 13.79
CA LYS A 3 7.51 26.21 14.35
C LYS A 3 7.69 25.63 15.76
N GLU A 4 6.64 25.55 16.57
CA GLU A 4 6.69 25.06 17.95
C GLU A 4 6.98 23.56 18.04
N HIS A 5 6.80 22.79 16.95
CA HIS A 5 7.11 21.36 16.92
C HIS A 5 8.61 21.05 16.76
N PHE A 6 9.44 22.00 16.33
CA PHE A 6 10.85 21.75 16.00
C PHE A 6 11.83 22.04 17.14
N ASN A 7 11.33 22.54 18.28
CA ASN A 7 12.11 22.85 19.50
C ASN A 7 13.49 23.49 19.21
N LEU A 8 13.52 24.44 18.27
CA LEU A 8 14.75 25.09 17.82
C LEU A 8 15.20 26.13 18.85
N SER A 9 16.50 26.19 19.13
CA SER A 9 17.08 27.24 19.96
C SER A 9 16.93 28.60 19.29
N GLU A 10 16.61 29.65 20.07
CA GLU A 10 16.57 31.03 19.59
C GLU A 10 17.88 31.37 18.85
N ASN A 11 17.79 31.80 17.59
CA ASN A 11 18.89 32.08 16.64
C ASN A 11 19.48 30.87 15.87
N SER A 12 18.77 29.74 15.78
CA SER A 12 19.18 28.66 14.88
C SER A 12 19.14 29.13 13.41
N ILE A 13 20.20 28.85 12.65
CA ILE A 13 20.24 29.11 11.21
C ILE A 13 19.13 28.37 10.44
N LEU A 14 18.53 27.35 11.06
CA LEU A 14 17.42 26.59 10.50
C LEU A 14 16.08 27.33 10.59
N GLU A 15 15.95 28.34 11.45
CA GLU A 15 14.70 29.09 11.65
C GLU A 15 14.19 29.72 10.35
N LYS A 16 15.09 30.23 9.50
CA LYS A 16 14.76 30.80 8.18
C LYS A 16 14.28 29.80 7.14
N TYR A 17 14.43 28.50 7.41
CA TYR A 17 13.98 27.41 6.54
C TYR A 17 12.76 26.66 7.10
N VAL A 18 12.34 26.96 8.34
CA VAL A 18 11.10 26.39 8.88
C VAL A 18 9.92 27.15 8.32
N ILE A 19 9.06 26.43 7.59
CA ILE A 19 7.82 27.00 7.07
C ILE A 19 6.91 27.31 8.26
N ASN A 20 6.79 28.59 8.61
CA ASN A 20 5.87 29.04 9.65
C ASN A 20 4.53 29.41 9.01
N PHE A 21 3.50 28.60 9.28
CA PHE A 21 2.12 28.91 8.89
C PHE A 21 1.18 28.68 10.06
N GLN A 22 0.13 29.49 10.10
CA GLN A 22 -0.99 29.29 11.01
C GLN A 22 -1.98 28.34 10.33
N TYR A 23 -2.28 27.22 10.98
CA TYR A 23 -3.31 26.30 10.52
C TYR A 23 -4.54 26.42 11.41
N ILE A 24 -5.72 26.34 10.80
CA ILE A 24 -7.00 26.27 11.50
C ILE A 24 -7.46 24.83 11.43
N LEU A 25 -7.44 24.12 12.57
CA LEU A 25 -8.08 22.81 12.65
C LEU A 25 -9.59 22.99 12.77
N ILE A 26 -10.31 22.44 11.81
CA ILE A 26 -11.76 22.50 11.74
C ILE A 26 -12.27 21.10 12.08
N HIS A 27 -12.90 20.96 13.25
CA HIS A 27 -13.68 19.76 13.52
C HIS A 27 -14.89 19.72 12.58
N LEU A 28 -14.93 18.70 11.73
CA LEU A 28 -15.99 18.47 10.76
C LEU A 28 -17.07 17.61 11.41
N THR A 29 -18.25 18.19 11.66
CA THR A 29 -19.45 17.44 12.05
C THR A 29 -20.50 17.54 10.95
N PRO A 30 -21.46 16.59 10.86
CA PRO A 30 -22.55 16.66 9.90
C PRO A 30 -23.32 17.99 9.94
N GLU A 31 -23.60 18.51 11.14
CA GLU A 31 -24.33 19.77 11.34
C GLU A 31 -23.52 20.97 10.83
N ARG A 32 -22.20 20.91 10.99
CA ARG A 32 -21.31 21.96 10.50
C ARG A 32 -21.22 21.93 8.99
N ILE A 33 -21.05 20.75 8.39
CA ILE A 33 -20.99 20.57 6.92
C ILE A 33 -22.26 21.12 6.26
N ALA A 34 -23.44 20.85 6.85
CA ALA A 34 -24.70 21.38 6.35
C ALA A 34 -24.71 22.92 6.25
N LYS A 35 -24.04 23.61 7.20
CA LYS A 35 -23.98 25.07 7.30
C LYS A 35 -22.84 25.72 6.48
N VAL A 36 -21.86 24.95 6.02
CA VAL A 36 -20.77 25.52 5.21
C VAL A 36 -21.31 25.99 3.85
N LYS A 37 -20.85 27.15 3.38
CA LYS A 37 -21.13 27.66 2.02
C LYS A 37 -20.28 26.92 0.98
N LEU A 38 -20.60 25.65 0.75
CA LEU A 38 -20.02 24.80 -0.30
C LEU A 38 -21.11 24.38 -1.31
N SER A 39 -20.68 24.07 -2.53
CA SER A 39 -21.54 23.43 -3.53
C SER A 39 -21.88 21.98 -3.13
N LEU A 40 -22.83 21.37 -3.82
CA LEU A 40 -23.41 20.07 -3.43
C LEU A 40 -22.39 18.92 -3.44
N MET A 41 -21.50 18.84 -4.45
CA MET A 41 -20.49 17.78 -4.55
C MET A 41 -19.46 17.80 -3.41
N PRO A 42 -18.76 18.91 -3.10
CA PRO A 42 -17.87 18.97 -1.95
C PRO A 42 -18.57 18.68 -0.63
N LYS A 43 -19.84 19.09 -0.45
CA LYS A 43 -20.62 18.75 0.75
C LYS A 43 -20.87 17.26 0.87
N ALA A 44 -21.28 16.61 -0.22
CA ALA A 44 -21.46 15.17 -0.25
C ALA A 44 -20.15 14.46 0.12
N PHE A 45 -19.03 14.86 -0.49
CA PHE A 45 -17.73 14.28 -0.20
C PHE A 45 -17.30 14.47 1.27
N LEU A 46 -17.49 15.66 1.84
CA LEU A 46 -17.22 15.86 3.27
C LEU A 46 -18.15 15.03 4.17
N LYS A 47 -19.42 14.87 3.79
CA LYS A 47 -20.39 14.11 4.57
C LYS A 47 -19.97 12.65 4.68
N ILE A 48 -19.57 12.00 3.58
CA ILE A 48 -19.11 10.59 3.64
C ILE A 48 -17.84 10.42 4.48
N LEU A 49 -16.90 11.38 4.44
CA LEU A 49 -15.69 11.35 5.28
C LEU A 49 -15.99 11.46 6.79
N THR A 50 -17.17 11.95 7.17
CA THR A 50 -17.59 12.05 8.57
C THR A 50 -18.41 10.86 9.07
N ILE A 51 -18.72 9.90 8.20
CA ILE A 51 -19.44 8.68 8.58
C ILE A 51 -18.44 7.75 9.29
N PRO A 52 -18.65 7.41 10.58
CA PRO A 52 -17.68 6.59 11.32
C PRO A 52 -17.56 5.16 10.82
N GLU A 53 -18.68 4.57 10.38
CA GLU A 53 -18.75 3.21 9.86
C GLU A 53 -19.67 3.20 8.63
N LEU A 54 -19.11 2.86 7.47
CA LEU A 54 -19.80 2.90 6.18
C LEU A 54 -20.20 1.49 5.75
N ASP A 55 -21.23 0.95 6.39
CA ASP A 55 -21.86 -0.32 6.02
C ASP A 55 -22.91 -0.13 4.90
N LEU A 56 -23.52 -1.22 4.42
CA LEU A 56 -24.52 -1.16 3.34
C LEU A 56 -25.75 -0.28 3.68
N PRO A 57 -26.38 -0.39 4.87
CA PRO A 57 -27.47 0.49 5.25
C PRO A 57 -27.07 1.98 5.21
N THR A 58 -25.96 2.34 5.82
CA THR A 58 -25.49 3.73 5.89
C THR A 58 -25.10 4.26 4.52
N LEU A 59 -24.46 3.42 3.69
CA LEU A 59 -24.16 3.74 2.30
C LEU A 59 -25.45 3.97 1.50
N SER A 60 -26.48 3.14 1.68
CA SER A 60 -27.75 3.30 0.98
C SER A 60 -28.43 4.63 1.34
N GLU A 61 -28.47 4.98 2.62
CA GLU A 61 -29.02 6.27 3.08
C GLU A 61 -28.24 7.45 2.48
N TYR A 62 -26.91 7.37 2.54
CA TYR A 62 -26.04 8.40 1.98
C TYR A 62 -26.19 8.56 0.46
N LEU A 63 -26.22 7.45 -0.29
CA LEU A 63 -26.40 7.48 -1.74
C LEU A 63 -27.78 8.02 -2.12
N GLN A 64 -28.81 7.75 -1.32
CA GLN A 64 -30.16 8.27 -1.55
C GLN A 64 -30.19 9.80 -1.40
N ASP A 65 -29.56 10.33 -0.35
CA ASP A 65 -29.46 11.77 -0.08
C ASP A 65 -28.77 12.56 -1.20
N ILE A 66 -27.86 11.92 -1.93
CA ILE A 66 -27.06 12.56 -2.97
C ILE A 66 -27.44 12.10 -4.37
N SER A 67 -28.53 11.36 -4.52
CA SER A 67 -28.93 10.74 -5.79
C SER A 67 -29.04 11.74 -6.95
N GLU A 68 -29.44 12.98 -6.67
CA GLU A 68 -29.46 14.09 -7.65
C GLU A 68 -28.08 14.36 -8.29
N LEU A 69 -26.99 14.17 -7.53
CA LEU A 69 -25.62 14.37 -8.03
C LEU A 69 -25.27 13.42 -9.17
N PHE A 70 -25.88 12.23 -9.21
CA PHE A 70 -25.61 11.25 -10.26
C PHE A 70 -26.07 11.76 -11.63
N PHE A 71 -27.07 12.64 -11.63
CA PHE A 71 -27.68 13.17 -12.84
C PHE A 71 -26.98 14.41 -13.40
N MET A 72 -26.10 15.05 -12.62
CA MET A 72 -25.31 16.21 -13.05
C MET A 72 -24.24 15.86 -14.10
N ASP A 73 -23.75 16.87 -14.84
CA ASP A 73 -22.74 16.71 -15.90
C ASP A 73 -21.43 16.06 -15.39
N ASP A 74 -20.98 16.45 -14.19
CA ASP A 74 -19.79 15.88 -13.54
C ASP A 74 -20.12 14.70 -12.60
N GLY A 75 -21.38 14.23 -12.58
CA GLY A 75 -21.84 13.17 -11.67
C GLY A 75 -21.04 11.87 -11.80
N THR A 76 -20.56 11.54 -13.00
CA THR A 76 -19.73 10.36 -13.23
C THR A 76 -18.36 10.45 -12.56
N LYS A 77 -17.72 11.63 -12.55
CA LYS A 77 -16.42 11.84 -11.87
C LYS A 77 -16.59 11.76 -10.36
N PHE A 78 -17.71 12.25 -9.86
CA PHE A 78 -18.08 12.13 -8.45
C PHE A 78 -18.30 10.68 -8.05
N LEU A 79 -19.09 9.92 -8.82
CA LEU A 79 -19.30 8.48 -8.61
C LEU A 79 -17.99 7.71 -8.62
N TYR A 80 -17.09 8.02 -9.57
CA TYR A 80 -15.75 7.43 -9.60
C TYR A 80 -14.98 7.69 -8.30
N SER A 81 -14.91 8.95 -7.87
CA SER A 81 -14.19 9.34 -6.64
C SER A 81 -14.81 8.70 -5.39
N LEU A 82 -16.14 8.57 -5.38
CA LEU A 82 -16.91 7.94 -4.33
C LEU A 82 -16.62 6.43 -4.25
N PHE A 83 -16.60 5.70 -5.37
CA PHE A 83 -16.26 4.28 -5.38
C PHE A 83 -14.81 4.02 -4.97
N VAL A 84 -13.87 4.86 -5.41
CA VAL A 84 -12.47 4.79 -4.94
C VAL A 84 -12.41 4.90 -3.42
N TYR A 85 -13.14 5.84 -2.84
CA TYR A 85 -13.21 5.98 -1.38
C TYR A 85 -13.86 4.77 -0.71
N ILE A 86 -15.02 4.31 -1.19
CA ILE A 86 -15.75 3.17 -0.61
C ILE A 86 -14.88 1.92 -0.59
N TYR A 87 -14.31 1.52 -1.73
CA TYR A 87 -13.50 0.30 -1.80
C TYR A 87 -12.13 0.45 -1.15
N GLY A 88 -11.62 1.67 -1.00
CA GLY A 88 -10.37 1.94 -0.29
C GLY A 88 -10.51 1.98 1.23
N THR A 89 -11.73 2.09 1.76
CA THR A 89 -11.99 2.25 3.21
C THR A 89 -12.93 1.21 3.80
N THR A 90 -13.51 0.34 2.98
CA THR A 90 -14.48 -0.68 3.41
C THR A 90 -14.19 -2.02 2.73
N GLU A 91 -14.73 -3.10 3.30
CA GLU A 91 -14.71 -4.46 2.71
C GLU A 91 -16.00 -4.77 1.92
N LEU A 92 -16.78 -3.75 1.56
CA LEU A 92 -18.05 -3.91 0.86
C LEU A 92 -17.85 -4.57 -0.51
N GLN A 93 -18.67 -5.57 -0.81
CA GLN A 93 -18.53 -6.30 -2.06
C GLN A 93 -19.12 -5.50 -3.23
N PRO A 94 -18.45 -5.49 -4.40
CA PRO A 94 -18.90 -4.75 -5.58
C PRO A 94 -20.34 -5.05 -5.99
N GLU A 95 -20.76 -6.30 -5.88
CA GLU A 95 -22.11 -6.76 -6.24
C GLU A 95 -23.17 -6.15 -5.32
N GLU A 96 -22.86 -5.97 -4.04
CA GLU A 96 -23.76 -5.41 -3.04
C GLU A 96 -23.90 -3.90 -3.22
N VAL A 97 -22.77 -3.20 -3.37
CA VAL A 97 -22.74 -1.77 -3.69
C VAL A 97 -23.46 -1.50 -5.01
N GLY A 98 -23.22 -2.35 -6.02
CA GLY A 98 -23.89 -2.26 -7.32
C GLY A 98 -25.42 -2.39 -7.23
N LYS A 99 -25.94 -3.26 -6.35
CA LYS A 99 -27.40 -3.37 -6.12
C LYS A 99 -27.98 -2.08 -5.51
N VAL A 100 -27.30 -1.51 -4.52
CA VAL A 100 -27.73 -0.26 -3.86
C VAL A 100 -27.76 0.88 -4.89
N VAL A 101 -26.68 1.03 -5.65
CA VAL A 101 -26.58 2.05 -6.70
C VAL A 101 -27.67 1.87 -7.77
N LYS A 102 -27.93 0.64 -8.22
CA LYS A 102 -29.03 0.36 -9.18
C LYS A 102 -30.40 0.77 -8.67
N GLN A 103 -30.69 0.54 -7.39
CA GLN A 103 -31.98 0.90 -6.80
C GLN A 103 -32.20 2.42 -6.78
N ILE A 104 -31.12 3.18 -6.58
CA ILE A 104 -31.16 4.63 -6.39
C ILE A 104 -31.02 5.37 -7.73
N ALA A 105 -30.10 4.94 -8.60
CA ALA A 105 -29.73 5.64 -9.82
C ALA A 105 -30.62 5.30 -11.03
N LYS A 106 -31.93 5.05 -10.82
CA LYS A 106 -32.87 4.67 -11.89
C LYS A 106 -32.69 5.53 -13.14
N GLY A 107 -32.29 4.93 -14.26
CA GLY A 107 -32.04 5.63 -15.54
C GLY A 107 -30.59 6.10 -15.82
N LYS A 108 -29.65 5.98 -14.88
CA LYS A 108 -28.18 6.08 -15.09
C LYS A 108 -27.42 4.84 -14.59
N GLU A 109 -28.15 3.74 -14.42
CA GLU A 109 -27.66 2.44 -13.93
C GLU A 109 -26.41 1.97 -14.67
N ASP A 110 -26.42 2.06 -16.00
CA ASP A 110 -25.31 1.61 -16.85
C ASP A 110 -24.01 2.38 -16.58
N ILE A 111 -24.10 3.69 -16.32
CA ILE A 111 -22.92 4.55 -16.12
C ILE A 111 -22.32 4.29 -14.72
N ALA A 112 -23.16 4.19 -13.70
CA ALA A 112 -22.69 3.99 -12.33
C ALA A 112 -22.14 2.57 -12.11
N MET A 113 -22.81 1.55 -12.66
CA MET A 113 -22.40 0.15 -12.56
C MET A 113 -21.10 -0.11 -13.33
N THR A 114 -20.98 0.34 -14.58
CA THR A 114 -19.74 0.16 -15.37
C THR A 114 -18.55 0.89 -14.76
N THR A 115 -18.79 2.02 -14.08
CA THR A 115 -17.71 2.76 -13.39
C THR A 115 -17.21 1.99 -12.17
N ALA A 116 -18.11 1.43 -11.35
CA ALA A 116 -17.75 0.63 -10.18
C ALA A 116 -17.04 -0.68 -10.56
N GLU A 117 -17.61 -1.43 -11.50
CA GLU A 117 -17.06 -2.72 -11.96
C GLU A 117 -15.67 -2.53 -12.57
N ARG A 118 -15.49 -1.51 -13.42
CA ARG A 118 -14.19 -1.19 -14.02
C ARG A 118 -13.15 -0.78 -12.97
N LEU A 119 -13.55 -0.01 -11.96
CA LEU A 119 -12.66 0.42 -10.88
C LEU A 119 -12.16 -0.77 -10.05
N VAL A 120 -13.06 -1.67 -9.67
CA VAL A 120 -12.71 -2.88 -8.93
C VAL A 120 -11.79 -3.76 -9.76
N GLN A 121 -12.12 -3.96 -11.03
CA GLN A 121 -11.31 -4.76 -11.94
C GLN A 121 -9.89 -4.17 -12.10
N GLN A 122 -9.78 -2.87 -12.32
CA GLN A 122 -8.49 -2.17 -12.40
C GLN A 122 -7.70 -2.25 -11.09
N GLY A 123 -8.36 -2.06 -9.95
CA GLY A 123 -7.71 -2.15 -8.64
C GLY A 123 -7.20 -3.57 -8.34
N LEU A 124 -7.99 -4.59 -8.67
CA LEU A 124 -7.59 -6.00 -8.52
C LEU A 124 -6.43 -6.34 -9.45
N GLU A 125 -6.49 -5.92 -10.71
CA GLU A 125 -5.44 -6.15 -11.70
C GLU A 125 -4.12 -5.50 -11.26
N GLN A 126 -4.15 -4.23 -10.84
CA GLN A 126 -2.98 -3.53 -10.33
C GLN A 126 -2.43 -4.17 -9.05
N GLY A 127 -3.31 -4.57 -8.12
CA GLY A 127 -2.89 -5.22 -6.88
C GLY A 127 -2.23 -6.58 -7.13
N LEU A 128 -2.78 -7.37 -8.06
CA LEU A 128 -2.21 -8.66 -8.46
C LEU A 128 -0.87 -8.49 -9.17
N GLU A 129 -0.78 -7.54 -10.09
CA GLU A 129 0.46 -7.21 -10.82
C GLU A 129 1.57 -6.80 -9.85
N GLN A 130 1.30 -5.84 -8.95
CA GLN A 130 2.26 -5.40 -7.95
C GLN A 130 2.67 -6.53 -7.00
N GLY A 131 1.71 -7.34 -6.53
CA GLY A 131 1.99 -8.46 -5.66
C GLY A 131 2.86 -9.54 -6.32
N LEU A 132 2.58 -9.84 -7.60
CA LEU A 132 3.37 -10.80 -8.38
C LEU A 132 4.78 -10.29 -8.67
N GLU A 133 4.92 -9.02 -9.06
CA GLU A 133 6.21 -8.40 -9.34
C GLU A 133 7.10 -8.40 -8.08
N GLN A 134 6.57 -7.93 -6.95
CA GLN A 134 7.29 -7.92 -5.68
C GLN A 134 7.66 -9.34 -5.22
N GLY A 135 6.72 -10.29 -5.32
CA GLY A 135 6.96 -11.67 -4.93
C GLY A 135 8.03 -12.34 -5.80
N LEU A 136 8.01 -12.09 -7.11
CA LEU A 136 8.98 -12.63 -8.05
C LEU A 136 10.38 -12.03 -7.82
N GLU A 137 10.48 -10.71 -7.64
CA GLU A 137 11.74 -10.03 -7.39
C GLU A 137 12.40 -10.53 -6.10
N GLN A 138 11.64 -10.58 -5.01
CA GLN A 138 12.12 -11.09 -3.73
C GLN A 138 12.54 -12.56 -3.82
N GLY A 139 11.71 -13.40 -4.45
CA GLY A 139 12.00 -14.82 -4.61
C GLY A 139 13.25 -15.07 -5.45
N LEU A 140 13.41 -14.33 -6.55
CA LEU A 140 14.58 -14.43 -7.43
C LEU A 140 15.86 -13.97 -6.72
N GLN A 141 15.80 -12.84 -6.00
CA GLN A 141 16.95 -12.31 -5.27
C GLN A 141 17.42 -13.29 -4.17
N GLN A 142 16.49 -13.80 -3.37
CA GLN A 142 16.80 -14.79 -2.33
C GLN A 142 17.35 -16.08 -2.92
N GLY A 143 16.72 -16.59 -3.99
CA GLY A 143 17.17 -17.81 -4.68
C GLY A 143 18.57 -17.67 -5.26
N LEU A 144 18.87 -16.54 -5.91
CA LEU A 144 20.18 -16.27 -6.49
C LEU A 144 21.26 -16.16 -5.41
N GLN A 145 20.98 -15.45 -4.30
CA GLN A 145 21.93 -15.29 -3.21
C GLN A 145 22.24 -16.63 -2.52
N GLN A 146 21.21 -17.43 -2.24
CA GLN A 146 21.40 -18.76 -1.67
C GLN A 146 22.16 -19.69 -2.63
N GLY A 147 21.83 -19.64 -3.93
CA GLY A 147 22.51 -20.42 -4.96
C GLY A 147 23.99 -20.08 -5.07
N LEU A 148 24.34 -18.79 -5.05
CA LEU A 148 25.72 -18.32 -5.07
C LEU A 148 26.49 -18.77 -3.82
N GLN A 149 25.93 -18.56 -2.62
CA GLN A 149 26.57 -18.97 -1.37
C GLN A 149 26.79 -20.49 -1.31
N GLN A 150 25.78 -21.29 -1.71
CA GLN A 150 25.93 -22.74 -1.77
C GLN A 150 26.99 -23.16 -2.80
N GLY A 151 27.07 -22.48 -3.94
CA GLY A 151 28.07 -22.71 -4.96
C GLY A 151 29.49 -22.42 -4.47
N GLU A 152 29.70 -21.27 -3.84
CA GLU A 152 30.97 -20.88 -3.24
C GLU A 152 31.39 -21.85 -2.14
N TYR A 153 30.47 -22.23 -1.26
CA TYR A 153 30.73 -23.21 -0.21
C TYR A 153 31.11 -24.58 -0.77
N LYS A 154 30.36 -25.11 -1.74
CA LYS A 154 30.70 -26.39 -2.40
C LYS A 154 32.08 -26.34 -3.05
N LYS A 155 32.40 -25.24 -3.73
CA LYS A 155 33.72 -25.05 -4.34
C LYS A 155 34.84 -25.01 -3.28
N ALA A 156 34.63 -24.33 -2.17
CA ALA A 156 35.58 -24.29 -1.06
C ALA A 156 35.82 -25.70 -0.47
N ILE A 157 34.77 -26.51 -0.31
CA ILE A 157 34.85 -27.89 0.15
C ILE A 157 35.63 -28.79 -0.83
N GLU A 158 35.38 -28.65 -2.14
CA GLU A 158 36.13 -29.38 -3.17
C GLU A 158 37.62 -29.01 -3.16
N THR A 159 37.94 -27.72 -3.03
CA THR A 159 39.31 -27.24 -2.91
C THR A 159 39.98 -27.80 -1.66
N ALA A 160 39.30 -27.78 -0.51
CA ALA A 160 39.80 -28.35 0.73
C ALA A 160 40.12 -29.84 0.62
N ARG A 161 39.27 -30.63 -0.06
CA ARG A 161 39.52 -32.06 -0.33
C ARG A 161 40.78 -32.29 -1.15
N ARG A 162 40.98 -31.53 -2.23
CA ARG A 162 42.19 -31.65 -3.06
C ARG A 162 43.45 -31.28 -2.28
N MET A 163 43.41 -30.17 -1.55
CA MET A 163 44.53 -29.76 -0.69
C MET A 163 44.86 -30.81 0.37
N LYS A 164 43.85 -31.45 0.98
CA LYS A 164 44.08 -32.53 1.93
C LYS A 164 44.77 -33.74 1.28
N ALA A 165 44.33 -34.11 0.07
CA ALA A 165 44.94 -35.20 -0.70
C ALA A 165 46.40 -34.90 -1.10
N ASP A 166 46.70 -33.63 -1.39
CA ASP A 166 48.05 -33.15 -1.73
C ASP A 166 48.97 -32.99 -0.50
N GLY A 167 48.47 -33.29 0.71
CA GLY A 167 49.28 -33.32 1.94
C GLY A 167 49.41 -31.98 2.67
N PHE A 168 48.58 -30.98 2.34
CA PHE A 168 48.56 -29.72 3.07
C PHE A 168 48.07 -29.90 4.52
N ASP A 169 48.65 -29.15 5.45
CA ASP A 169 48.22 -29.15 6.85
C ASP A 169 46.85 -28.46 7.03
N VAL A 170 46.18 -28.79 8.13
CA VAL A 170 44.81 -28.33 8.42
C VAL A 170 44.73 -26.81 8.55
N ALA A 171 45.73 -26.17 9.16
CA ALA A 171 45.74 -24.73 9.35
C ALA A 171 45.85 -23.99 8.00
N THR A 172 46.67 -24.52 7.08
CA THR A 172 46.77 -23.98 5.71
C THR A 172 45.46 -24.13 4.93
N ILE A 173 44.76 -25.27 5.05
CA ILE A 173 43.47 -25.50 4.39
C ILE A 173 42.41 -24.50 4.87
N LEU A 174 42.25 -24.34 6.19
CA LEU A 174 41.30 -23.39 6.78
C LEU A 174 41.58 -21.95 6.31
N ARG A 175 42.85 -21.54 6.33
CA ARG A 175 43.25 -20.18 5.92
C ARG A 175 42.99 -19.88 4.44
N ILE A 176 43.20 -20.85 3.55
CA ILE A 176 43.07 -20.65 2.09
C ILE A 176 41.61 -20.77 1.64
N THR A 177 40.86 -21.72 2.18
CA THR A 177 39.47 -22.00 1.77
C THR A 177 38.45 -21.12 2.49
N GLY A 178 38.84 -20.50 3.62
CA GLY A 178 37.94 -19.71 4.45
C GLY A 178 36.90 -20.53 5.22
N LEU A 179 37.00 -21.86 5.18
CA LEU A 179 36.12 -22.78 5.89
C LEU A 179 36.47 -22.81 7.40
N ALA A 180 35.48 -23.18 8.22
CA ALA A 180 35.71 -23.50 9.62
C ALA A 180 36.12 -24.98 9.80
N GLU A 181 36.78 -25.30 10.91
CA GLU A 181 37.16 -26.68 11.22
C GLU A 181 35.95 -27.62 11.31
N LYS A 182 34.81 -27.08 11.75
CA LYS A 182 33.53 -27.78 11.78
C LYS A 182 33.09 -28.21 10.37
N ASP A 183 33.22 -27.33 9.37
CA ASP A 183 32.87 -27.64 7.98
C ASP A 183 33.69 -28.83 7.46
N LEU A 184 34.98 -28.87 7.80
CA LEU A 184 35.86 -29.97 7.38
C LEU A 184 35.48 -31.31 8.03
N LYS A 185 35.09 -31.31 9.31
CA LYS A 185 34.61 -32.51 10.02
C LYS A 185 33.28 -33.01 9.46
N GLU A 186 32.33 -32.11 9.27
CA GLU A 186 30.99 -32.44 8.73
C GLU A 186 31.06 -33.00 7.30
N ASN A 187 32.08 -32.62 6.54
CA ASN A 187 32.30 -33.08 5.17
C ASN A 187 33.33 -34.22 5.04
N GLY A 188 33.79 -34.81 6.16
CA GLY A 188 34.68 -35.97 6.21
C GLY A 188 36.09 -35.74 5.68
N ILE A 189 36.61 -34.51 5.77
CA ILE A 189 37.96 -34.12 5.32
C ILE A 189 38.98 -34.27 6.46
N LEU A 190 38.50 -34.16 7.70
CA LEU A 190 39.21 -34.43 8.96
C LEU A 190 38.54 -35.58 9.67
#